data_AF-A0A838QMU5-F1
#
_entry.id   AF-A0A838QMU5-F1
#
_cell.length_a   1.000
_cell.length_b   1.000
_cell.length_c   1.000
_cell.angle_alpha   90.00
_cell.angle_beta   90.00
_cell.angle_gamma   90.00
#
_symmetry.space_group_name_H-M   'P 1'
#
loop_
_entity.id
_entity.type
_entity.pdbx_description
1 polymer ?
#
loop_
_entity_poly.entity_id
_entity_poly.type
_entity_poly.pdbx_seq_one_letter_code
_entity_poly.pdbx_strand_id
1 'polypeptide(L)'
;MTSRLILCCARTASVAVALLFLVLGAAGARGAERPAWADGRLAPTDGLVVWLDASAQAAARKAQGLPALASGEAVEHWFDSSGNGRHLQQVDAAARPTVRVDGKLATFRFNGRNACMSLDGLGLAHEQQTIFIVAAPGSNVGSFRALLSMHAAGLDDFQSGLTVDQGPYPSADFSVVNVEGAGFGGVQNLRAGGDPFLEFRRVCLTSAVGPKGVALYVDGRPENSRPRTQSLTRIDELIVAARVYGGDSPRGFFAGEIAEVIIYDRILSDAERLSVDGYLAAKYDSAAPILPIEELPRPGSIPRVKSPPPVQVHVPGFTVRELPVELPNVNNVLYREDGTLVALGYDGDIHLLADSDGDGLEDRHSLFWKNEGQLRAPIGMALTPPGYERGRGVLVAAKSKCVLIVDADGDDRADEEVIVADGWTELPHGVDALGVAFDPRDHAVYFGLGVTNFTNAYLVEAGGPAKYRLDGERGTILRVAPDFKSREVYATGIRFPV
;
A
#
# COMPACT_ATOMS: atom_id res chain seq x y z
N MET A 1 12.79 -73.45 -55.47
CA MET A 1 13.56 -73.02 -56.65
C MET A 1 14.55 -71.98 -56.15
N THR A 2 15.76 -72.42 -55.78
CA THR A 2 17.02 -72.24 -56.56
C THR A 2 17.44 -70.78 -56.62
N SER A 3 18.67 -70.35 -56.41
CA SER A 3 19.94 -70.89 -55.93
C SER A 3 20.87 -69.68 -55.86
N ARG A 4 21.86 -69.72 -54.97
CA ARG A 4 22.99 -68.76 -54.88
C ARG A 4 23.66 -68.52 -56.24
N LEU A 5 24.22 -67.33 -56.46
CA LEU A 5 25.61 -67.23 -56.96
C LEU A 5 26.25 -65.86 -56.66
N ILE A 6 27.55 -65.97 -56.37
CA ILE A 6 28.52 -65.00 -55.86
C ILE A 6 29.30 -64.37 -57.03
N LEU A 7 29.72 -63.09 -56.91
CA LEU A 7 31.00 -62.54 -57.42
C LEU A 7 31.16 -61.10 -56.84
N CYS A 8 31.95 -60.81 -55.79
CA CYS A 8 33.41 -60.79 -55.61
C CYS A 8 34.16 -59.58 -56.24
N CYS A 9 34.55 -58.67 -55.34
CA CYS A 9 35.81 -57.89 -55.23
C CYS A 9 36.26 -56.86 -56.29
N ALA A 10 36.47 -55.60 -55.83
CA ALA A 10 37.80 -54.94 -55.77
C ALA A 10 37.74 -53.64 -54.92
N ARG A 11 38.41 -53.64 -53.75
CA ARG A 11 39.61 -52.84 -53.37
C ARG A 11 39.41 -51.32 -53.16
N THR A 12 39.33 -50.89 -51.89
CA THR A 12 40.41 -50.27 -51.05
C THR A 12 40.48 -48.74 -51.13
N ALA A 13 40.17 -48.06 -50.02
CA ALA A 13 41.04 -47.03 -49.41
C ALA A 13 40.46 -46.61 -48.06
N SER A 14 41.16 -46.95 -46.98
CA SER A 14 40.94 -46.39 -45.64
C SER A 14 41.38 -44.93 -45.64
N VAL A 15 40.48 -44.01 -45.30
CA VAL A 15 40.86 -42.65 -44.91
C VAL A 15 40.85 -42.60 -43.39
N ALA A 16 42.04 -42.48 -42.81
CA ALA A 16 42.24 -42.15 -41.42
C ALA A 16 41.72 -40.72 -41.17
N VAL A 17 40.69 -40.58 -40.34
CA VAL A 17 40.28 -39.28 -39.81
C VAL A 17 41.25 -38.93 -38.68
N ALA A 18 42.21 -38.06 -38.99
CA ALA A 18 43.03 -37.41 -37.98
C ALA A 18 42.14 -36.48 -37.15
N LEU A 19 41.93 -36.82 -35.87
CA LEU A 19 41.40 -35.91 -34.87
C LEU A 19 42.41 -34.79 -34.64
N LEU A 20 42.19 -33.65 -35.28
CA LEU A 20 42.89 -32.42 -34.99
C LEU A 20 42.32 -31.86 -33.68
N PHE A 21 43.00 -32.10 -32.56
CA PHE A 21 42.74 -31.38 -31.32
C PHE A 21 43.17 -29.93 -31.51
N LEU A 22 42.21 -29.07 -31.87
CA LEU A 22 42.40 -27.63 -31.81
C LEU A 22 42.31 -27.23 -30.33
N VAL A 23 43.48 -27.07 -29.70
CA VAL A 23 43.63 -26.33 -28.45
C VAL A 23 43.35 -24.87 -28.79
N LEU A 24 42.07 -24.47 -28.75
CA LEU A 24 41.71 -23.06 -28.62
C LEU A 24 42.06 -22.66 -27.19
N GLY A 25 43.18 -21.94 -27.07
CA GLY A 25 43.57 -21.30 -25.83
C GLY A 25 42.43 -20.43 -25.29
N ALA A 26 42.32 -20.39 -23.96
CA ALA A 26 41.43 -19.50 -23.24
C ALA A 26 41.69 -18.05 -23.67
N ALA A 27 40.91 -17.56 -24.62
CA ALA A 27 40.69 -16.14 -24.78
C ALA A 27 39.82 -15.72 -23.59
N GLY A 28 40.42 -15.08 -22.59
CA GLY A 28 39.65 -14.36 -21.58
C GLY A 28 38.63 -13.47 -22.29
N ALA A 29 37.38 -13.50 -21.83
CA ALA A 29 36.32 -12.66 -22.35
C ALA A 29 36.78 -11.21 -22.35
N ARG A 30 37.18 -10.69 -23.52
CA ARG A 30 37.31 -9.25 -23.72
C ARG A 30 35.89 -8.71 -23.64
N GLY A 31 35.59 -7.93 -22.60
CA GLY A 31 34.31 -7.22 -22.50
C GLY A 31 34.04 -6.48 -23.80
N ALA A 32 32.78 -6.48 -24.25
CA ALA A 32 32.37 -5.75 -25.44
C ALA A 32 32.86 -4.30 -25.34
N GLU A 33 33.46 -3.79 -26.41
CA GLU A 33 33.98 -2.42 -26.43
C GLU A 33 32.80 -1.46 -26.19
N ARG A 34 32.92 -0.62 -25.16
CA ARG A 34 31.86 0.33 -24.80
C ARG A 34 31.58 1.25 -25.99
N PRO A 35 30.31 1.58 -26.26
CA PRO A 35 29.98 2.48 -27.35
C PRO A 35 30.55 3.88 -27.09
N ALA A 36 30.86 4.63 -28.15
CA ALA A 36 31.51 5.94 -28.06
C ALA A 36 30.68 7.00 -27.31
N TRP A 37 29.38 6.77 -27.09
CA TRP A 37 28.52 7.65 -26.29
C TRP A 37 28.58 7.38 -24.79
N ALA A 38 29.19 6.28 -24.36
CA ALA A 38 29.33 5.93 -22.96
C ALA A 38 30.29 6.89 -22.23
N ASP A 39 29.96 7.29 -21.01
CA ASP A 39 30.82 8.13 -20.18
C ASP A 39 32.10 7.39 -19.73
N GLY A 40 33.25 7.79 -20.28
CA GLY A 40 34.53 7.14 -19.97
C GLY A 40 34.93 7.15 -18.49
N ARG A 41 34.27 7.96 -17.64
CA ARG A 41 34.56 8.08 -16.20
C ARG A 41 33.96 6.97 -15.35
N LEU A 42 32.97 6.21 -15.84
CA LEU A 42 32.41 5.09 -15.09
C LEU A 42 33.48 3.98 -14.93
N ALA A 43 33.80 3.66 -13.68
CA ALA A 43 34.66 2.55 -13.29
C ALA A 43 34.20 1.97 -11.93
N PRO A 44 34.28 0.64 -11.73
CA PRO A 44 34.78 -0.37 -12.66
C PRO A 44 33.78 -0.71 -13.78
N THR A 45 34.24 -1.41 -14.81
CA THR A 45 33.40 -1.93 -15.91
C THR A 45 33.31 -3.46 -15.93
N ASP A 46 34.17 -4.15 -15.17
CA ASP A 46 34.13 -5.61 -15.05
C ASP A 46 32.82 -6.07 -14.41
N GLY A 47 32.12 -6.99 -15.09
CA GLY A 47 30.80 -7.46 -14.68
C GLY A 47 29.65 -6.50 -14.99
N LEU A 48 29.87 -5.45 -15.79
CA LEU A 48 28.81 -4.51 -16.16
C LEU A 48 27.81 -5.17 -17.13
N VAL A 49 26.54 -5.21 -16.73
CA VAL A 49 25.44 -5.90 -17.41
C VAL A 49 24.59 -4.92 -18.21
N VAL A 50 24.10 -3.87 -17.56
CA VAL A 50 23.25 -2.84 -18.17
C VAL A 50 23.73 -1.49 -17.68
N TRP A 51 23.75 -0.51 -18.58
CA TRP A 51 24.00 0.87 -18.21
C TRP A 51 23.15 1.83 -19.04
N LEU A 52 22.11 2.35 -18.41
CA LEU A 52 21.17 3.29 -19.01
C LEU A 52 21.47 4.68 -18.44
N ASP A 53 22.09 5.56 -19.25
CA ASP A 53 22.38 6.95 -18.89
C ASP A 53 21.55 7.87 -19.78
N ALA A 54 20.59 8.59 -19.19
CA ALA A 54 19.74 9.52 -19.94
C ALA A 54 20.56 10.67 -20.56
N SER A 55 21.65 11.10 -19.91
CA SER A 55 22.53 12.16 -20.41
C SER A 55 23.35 11.73 -21.63
N ALA A 56 23.58 10.42 -21.79
CA ALA A 56 24.25 9.87 -22.98
C ALA A 56 23.34 9.81 -24.23
N GLN A 57 22.02 9.99 -24.07
CA GLN A 57 21.06 9.68 -25.13
C GLN A 57 21.13 10.63 -26.32
N ALA A 58 21.55 11.89 -26.14
CA ALA A 58 21.79 12.79 -27.26
C ALA A 58 22.87 12.24 -28.22
N ALA A 59 23.98 11.72 -27.66
CA ALA A 59 25.06 11.12 -28.43
C ALA A 59 24.67 9.74 -28.97
N ALA A 60 23.98 8.91 -28.18
CA ALA A 60 23.50 7.60 -28.62
C ALA A 60 22.53 7.73 -29.80
N ARG A 61 21.54 8.63 -29.73
CA ARG A 61 20.60 8.88 -30.83
C ARG A 61 21.30 9.35 -32.10
N LYS A 62 22.28 10.25 -31.97
CA LYS A 62 23.11 10.68 -33.11
C LYS A 62 23.84 9.50 -33.75
N ALA A 63 24.42 8.60 -32.96
CA ALA A 63 25.10 7.41 -33.45
C ALA A 63 24.13 6.43 -34.15
N GLN A 64 22.86 6.41 -33.75
CA GLN A 64 21.79 5.62 -34.35
C GLN A 64 21.08 6.32 -35.53
N GLY A 65 21.52 7.52 -35.93
CA GLY A 65 20.87 8.30 -36.98
C GLY A 65 19.48 8.84 -36.62
N LEU A 66 19.16 8.91 -35.33
CA LEU A 66 17.90 9.43 -34.80
C LEU A 66 18.01 10.92 -34.44
N PRO A 67 16.90 11.68 -34.52
CA PRO A 67 16.89 13.08 -34.13
C PRO A 67 17.18 13.24 -32.62
N ALA A 68 17.81 14.35 -32.25
CA ALA A 68 17.95 14.74 -30.85
C ALA A 68 16.56 15.00 -30.24
N LEU A 69 16.41 14.70 -28.95
CA LEU A 69 15.17 14.95 -28.22
C LEU A 69 15.25 16.29 -27.48
N ALA A 70 14.22 17.11 -27.62
CA ALA A 70 14.01 18.29 -26.80
C ALA A 70 13.31 17.94 -25.49
N SER A 71 13.51 18.77 -24.45
CA SER A 71 12.82 18.58 -23.17
C SER A 71 11.30 18.57 -23.36
N GLY A 72 10.62 17.56 -22.79
CA GLY A 72 9.19 17.31 -22.92
C GLY A 72 8.82 16.30 -24.01
N GLU A 73 9.75 15.93 -24.90
CA GLU A 73 9.46 14.95 -25.95
C GLU A 73 9.40 13.52 -25.42
N ALA A 74 8.51 12.72 -26.00
CA ALA A 74 8.35 11.31 -25.68
C ALA A 74 9.58 10.50 -26.12
N VAL A 75 9.98 9.52 -25.32
CA VAL A 75 11.16 8.69 -25.56
C VAL A 75 10.75 7.25 -25.82
N GLU A 76 11.11 6.73 -26.98
CA GLU A 76 10.82 5.36 -27.41
C GLU A 76 11.91 4.35 -27.03
N HIS A 77 13.16 4.80 -26.91
CA HIS A 77 14.33 3.96 -26.64
C HIS A 77 15.25 4.58 -25.59
N TRP A 78 15.77 3.74 -24.70
CA TRP A 78 16.89 4.05 -23.82
C TRP A 78 18.09 3.20 -24.23
N PHE A 79 19.02 3.81 -24.96
CA PHE A 79 20.21 3.14 -25.47
C PHE A 79 21.19 2.84 -24.34
N ASP A 80 21.56 1.57 -24.27
CA ASP A 80 22.55 1.01 -23.35
C ASP A 80 23.97 1.49 -23.68
N SER A 81 24.70 1.85 -22.64
CA SER A 81 26.08 2.32 -22.65
C SER A 81 27.06 1.26 -22.12
N SER A 82 26.58 0.08 -21.71
CA SER A 82 27.43 -0.99 -21.18
C SER A 82 28.28 -1.68 -22.25
N GLY A 83 27.84 -1.63 -23.51
CA GLY A 83 28.43 -2.40 -24.62
C GLY A 83 27.70 -3.72 -24.90
N ASN A 84 26.71 -4.10 -24.09
CA ASN A 84 25.95 -5.33 -24.28
C ASN A 84 24.73 -5.19 -25.19
N GLY A 85 24.44 -3.98 -25.70
CA GLY A 85 23.33 -3.75 -26.63
C GLY A 85 21.94 -3.93 -25.98
N ARG A 86 21.85 -3.82 -24.65
CA ARG A 86 20.62 -4.07 -23.88
C ARG A 86 19.74 -2.83 -23.82
N HIS A 87 19.29 -2.38 -24.99
CA HIS A 87 18.48 -1.17 -25.15
C HIS A 87 17.06 -1.39 -24.64
N LEU A 88 16.60 -0.55 -23.72
CA LEU A 88 15.20 -0.57 -23.27
C LEU A 88 14.31 0.18 -24.27
N GLN A 89 13.03 -0.19 -24.32
CA GLN A 89 12.07 0.44 -25.20
C GLN A 89 10.69 0.62 -24.56
N GLN A 90 9.87 1.48 -25.15
CA GLN A 90 8.45 1.57 -24.87
C GLN A 90 7.67 1.72 -26.18
N VAL A 91 7.06 0.61 -26.59
CA VAL A 91 6.40 0.49 -27.89
C VAL A 91 5.08 1.25 -27.93
N ASP A 92 4.34 1.31 -26.82
CA ASP A 92 3.11 2.09 -26.72
C ASP A 92 3.44 3.57 -26.56
N ALA A 93 3.11 4.37 -27.59
CA ALA A 93 3.33 5.81 -27.59
C ALA A 93 2.66 6.53 -26.41
N ALA A 94 1.51 6.04 -25.93
CA ALA A 94 0.80 6.62 -24.78
C ALA A 94 1.47 6.31 -23.44
N ALA A 95 2.37 5.31 -23.40
CA ALA A 95 3.12 4.90 -22.23
C ALA A 95 4.60 5.35 -22.28
N ARG A 96 5.03 6.11 -23.29
CA ARG A 96 6.42 6.58 -23.34
C ARG A 96 6.69 7.59 -22.22
N PRO A 97 7.81 7.47 -21.49
CA PRO A 97 8.27 8.56 -20.64
C PRO A 97 8.67 9.76 -21.51
N THR A 98 8.84 10.92 -20.87
CA THR A 98 9.33 12.12 -21.55
C THR A 98 10.75 12.45 -21.10
N VAL A 99 11.58 13.01 -21.98
CA VAL A 99 12.92 13.46 -21.58
C VAL A 99 12.83 14.83 -20.92
N ARG A 100 13.61 15.08 -19.88
CA ARG A 100 13.94 16.42 -19.40
C ARG A 100 15.42 16.67 -19.67
N VAL A 101 15.74 17.83 -20.22
CA VAL A 101 17.12 18.25 -20.49
C VAL A 101 17.40 19.51 -19.68
N ASP A 102 18.42 19.46 -18.82
CA ASP A 102 18.90 20.58 -18.02
C ASP A 102 20.43 20.72 -18.18
N GLY A 103 20.83 21.64 -19.06
CA GLY A 103 22.23 21.80 -19.45
C GLY A 103 22.79 20.52 -20.09
N LYS A 104 23.74 19.87 -19.40
CA LYS A 104 24.37 18.60 -19.84
C LYS A 104 23.70 17.37 -19.22
N LEU A 105 22.79 17.55 -18.27
CA LEU A 105 22.07 16.46 -17.65
C LEU A 105 20.78 16.21 -18.42
N ALA A 106 20.45 14.95 -18.60
CA ALA A 106 19.12 14.56 -19.01
C ALA A 106 18.58 13.47 -18.08
N THR A 107 17.27 13.42 -17.95
CA THR A 107 16.52 12.46 -17.14
C THR A 107 15.26 12.05 -17.86
N PHE A 108 14.73 10.86 -17.57
CA PHE A 108 13.44 10.42 -18.09
C PHE A 108 12.37 10.52 -17.02
N ARG A 109 11.28 11.20 -17.37
CA ARG A 109 10.13 11.48 -16.53
C ARG A 109 9.04 10.45 -16.74
N PHE A 110 8.66 9.80 -15.65
CA PHE A 110 7.62 8.79 -15.57
C PHE A 110 6.40 9.35 -14.82
N ASN A 111 5.21 9.07 -15.35
CA ASN A 111 3.97 9.78 -15.01
C ASN A 111 3.15 9.13 -13.89
N GLY A 112 3.63 8.05 -13.28
CA GLY A 112 2.92 7.32 -12.21
C GLY A 112 1.69 6.52 -12.65
N ARG A 113 1.39 6.47 -13.94
CA ARG A 113 0.14 5.91 -14.50
C ARG A 113 0.37 4.72 -15.41
N ASN A 114 1.22 4.88 -16.41
CA ASN A 114 1.53 3.85 -17.41
C ASN A 114 2.96 3.97 -17.95
N ALA A 115 3.67 5.06 -17.68
CA ALA A 115 4.98 5.25 -18.24
C ALA A 115 6.00 4.28 -17.63
N CYS A 116 6.61 3.45 -18.46
CA CYS A 116 7.70 2.55 -18.12
C CYS A 116 8.53 2.25 -19.38
N MET A 117 9.68 1.61 -19.22
CA MET A 117 10.44 1.04 -20.33
C MET A 117 10.87 -0.38 -19.99
N SER A 118 10.89 -1.26 -20.98
CA SER A 118 11.24 -2.67 -20.80
C SER A 118 12.20 -3.19 -21.86
N LEU A 119 12.84 -4.31 -21.53
CA LEU A 119 13.60 -5.15 -22.44
C LEU A 119 13.35 -6.61 -22.07
N ASP A 120 12.92 -7.39 -23.06
CA ASP A 120 12.55 -8.80 -22.91
C ASP A 120 13.61 -9.70 -23.57
N GLY A 121 13.51 -11.01 -23.32
CA GLY A 121 14.35 -12.03 -23.97
C GLY A 121 15.81 -11.98 -23.56
N LEU A 122 16.12 -11.45 -22.37
CA LEU A 122 17.50 -11.34 -21.86
C LEU A 122 18.12 -12.70 -21.50
N GLY A 123 17.33 -13.62 -20.95
CA GLY A 123 17.77 -14.98 -20.62
C GLY A 123 18.89 -15.04 -19.58
N LEU A 124 19.04 -14.02 -18.73
CA LEU A 124 20.14 -13.94 -17.76
C LEU A 124 19.76 -14.56 -16.42
N ALA A 125 20.78 -14.99 -15.68
CA ALA A 125 20.64 -15.46 -14.33
C ALA A 125 21.86 -15.06 -13.49
N HIS A 126 21.61 -14.36 -12.39
CA HIS A 126 22.65 -13.89 -11.50
C HIS A 126 22.54 -14.55 -10.13
N GLU A 127 23.64 -15.09 -9.62
CA GLU A 127 23.75 -15.47 -8.20
C GLU A 127 23.87 -14.22 -7.32
N GLN A 128 24.58 -13.21 -7.83
CA GLN A 128 24.91 -11.98 -7.14
C GLN A 128 24.83 -10.78 -8.08
N GLN A 129 24.57 -9.60 -7.54
CA GLN A 129 24.49 -8.36 -8.32
C GLN A 129 24.67 -7.11 -7.48
N THR A 130 25.07 -6.02 -8.15
CA THR A 130 25.06 -4.67 -7.61
C THR A 130 24.30 -3.76 -8.56
N ILE A 131 23.32 -3.02 -8.06
CA ILE A 131 22.43 -2.17 -8.85
C ILE A 131 22.54 -0.74 -8.34
N PHE A 132 22.73 0.23 -9.23
CA PHE A 132 22.63 1.66 -8.95
C PHE A 132 21.48 2.26 -9.73
N ILE A 133 20.69 3.11 -9.08
CA ILE A 133 19.59 3.86 -9.66
C ILE A 133 19.71 5.30 -9.17
N VAL A 134 19.79 6.26 -10.09
CA VAL A 134 19.66 7.68 -9.76
C VAL A 134 18.27 8.13 -10.11
N ALA A 135 17.47 8.48 -9.10
CA ALA A 135 16.09 8.85 -9.29
C ALA A 135 15.68 10.03 -8.39
N ALA A 136 14.73 10.83 -8.86
CA ALA A 136 14.01 11.82 -8.08
C ALA A 136 12.54 11.37 -7.96
N PRO A 137 12.16 10.63 -6.90
CA PRO A 137 10.78 10.23 -6.66
C PRO A 137 9.89 11.45 -6.44
N GLY A 138 8.79 11.55 -7.18
CA GLY A 138 7.86 12.68 -7.10
C GLY A 138 6.72 12.48 -6.10
N SER A 139 6.35 11.23 -5.83
CA SER A 139 5.28 10.87 -4.88
C SER A 139 5.40 9.41 -4.44
N ASN A 140 4.64 9.04 -3.40
CA ASN A 140 4.32 7.65 -3.11
C ASN A 140 2.85 7.53 -2.68
N VAL A 141 2.01 7.02 -3.57
CA VAL A 141 0.59 6.76 -3.27
C VAL A 141 0.35 5.30 -2.84
N GLY A 142 1.42 4.54 -2.60
CA GLY A 142 1.39 3.10 -2.37
C GLY A 142 1.27 2.30 -3.67
N SER A 143 0.77 1.07 -3.58
CA SER A 143 0.66 0.13 -4.72
C SER A 143 2.00 -0.22 -5.39
N PHE A 144 3.09 -0.22 -4.63
CA PHE A 144 4.42 -0.68 -5.04
C PHE A 144 5.01 0.09 -6.21
N ARG A 145 5.13 1.41 -6.10
CA ARG A 145 5.72 2.25 -7.15
C ARG A 145 7.19 1.94 -7.37
N ALA A 146 7.53 1.32 -8.49
CA ALA A 146 8.84 0.70 -8.68
C ALA A 146 9.81 1.53 -9.49
N LEU A 147 11.01 1.68 -8.95
CA LEU A 147 12.15 2.22 -9.69
C LEU A 147 12.59 1.21 -10.77
N LEU A 148 12.63 -0.07 -10.42
CA LEU A 148 13.14 -1.14 -11.28
C LEU A 148 12.59 -2.51 -10.86
N SER A 149 12.29 -3.36 -11.83
CA SER A 149 12.03 -4.79 -11.63
C SER A 149 12.71 -5.64 -12.69
N MET A 150 13.05 -6.87 -12.32
CA MET A 150 13.56 -7.90 -13.21
C MET A 150 12.95 -9.24 -12.83
N HIS A 151 12.63 -10.08 -13.81
CA HIS A 151 11.96 -11.36 -13.56
C HIS A 151 12.14 -12.36 -14.69
N ALA A 152 11.80 -13.62 -14.41
CA ALA A 152 11.62 -14.63 -15.44
C ALA A 152 10.29 -14.40 -16.20
N ALA A 153 10.23 -14.80 -17.46
CA ALA A 153 9.04 -14.63 -18.28
C ALA A 153 7.84 -15.36 -17.66
N GLY A 154 6.70 -14.66 -17.54
CA GLY A 154 5.45 -15.20 -16.98
C GLY A 154 5.47 -15.50 -15.47
N LEU A 155 6.48 -15.02 -14.73
CA LEU A 155 6.58 -15.18 -13.28
C LEU A 155 6.67 -13.83 -12.57
N ASP A 156 6.16 -13.78 -11.34
CA ASP A 156 6.21 -12.58 -10.51
C ASP A 156 7.66 -12.17 -10.19
N ASP A 157 7.89 -10.86 -10.14
CA ASP A 157 9.20 -10.26 -9.86
C ASP A 157 9.80 -10.67 -8.51
N PHE A 158 8.98 -10.62 -7.47
CA PHE A 158 9.37 -10.91 -6.10
C PHE A 158 9.63 -12.41 -5.86
N GLN A 159 9.28 -13.27 -6.82
CA GLN A 159 9.50 -14.72 -6.75
C GLN A 159 10.69 -15.18 -7.58
N SER A 160 10.82 -14.68 -8.82
CA SER A 160 11.76 -15.20 -9.80
C SER A 160 12.99 -14.30 -10.02
N GLY A 161 12.87 -13.01 -9.73
CA GLY A 161 13.91 -12.02 -9.96
C GLY A 161 14.10 -11.09 -8.77
N LEU A 162 13.94 -9.78 -8.99
CA LEU A 162 14.16 -8.72 -8.00
C LEU A 162 13.34 -7.47 -8.34
N THR A 163 12.84 -6.78 -7.33
CA THR A 163 12.18 -5.47 -7.45
C THR A 163 12.70 -4.47 -6.43
N VAL A 164 12.78 -3.19 -6.83
CA VAL A 164 13.05 -2.03 -5.97
C VAL A 164 11.91 -1.03 -6.13
N ASP A 165 11.12 -0.82 -5.07
CA ASP A 165 9.91 0.00 -5.13
C ASP A 165 9.59 0.73 -3.81
N GLN A 166 8.51 1.52 -3.80
CA GLN A 166 8.10 2.35 -2.67
C GLN A 166 7.04 1.70 -1.75
N GLY A 167 6.85 0.39 -1.83
CA GLY A 167 6.01 -0.40 -0.94
C GLY A 167 4.49 -0.25 -1.18
N PRO A 168 3.67 -0.99 -0.40
CA PRO A 168 2.22 -1.06 -0.61
C PRO A 168 1.46 0.20 -0.17
N TYR A 169 2.00 0.95 0.79
CA TYR A 169 1.32 2.06 1.43
C TYR A 169 1.90 3.43 1.02
N PRO A 170 1.09 4.49 1.03
CA PRO A 170 1.57 5.83 0.74
C PRO A 170 2.55 6.34 1.80
N SER A 171 3.48 7.22 1.39
CA SER A 171 4.41 7.94 2.28
C SER A 171 4.44 9.43 1.95
N ALA A 172 4.75 10.27 2.95
CA ALA A 172 4.81 11.73 2.78
C ALA A 172 6.12 12.19 2.10
N ASP A 173 7.13 11.33 2.12
CA ASP A 173 8.50 11.57 1.68
C ASP A 173 9.11 10.26 1.13
N PHE A 174 10.36 10.31 0.66
CA PHE A 174 11.11 9.15 0.19
C PHE A 174 11.71 8.35 1.36
N SER A 175 10.84 7.87 2.24
CA SER A 175 11.18 7.03 3.40
C SER A 175 10.99 5.53 3.16
N VAL A 176 10.56 5.12 1.97
CA VAL A 176 10.27 3.72 1.66
C VAL A 176 11.05 3.27 0.41
N VAL A 177 11.93 2.30 0.61
CA VAL A 177 12.57 1.49 -0.43
C VAL A 177 12.36 0.03 -0.06
N ASN A 178 11.28 -0.54 -0.56
CA ASN A 178 10.97 -1.96 -0.48
C ASN A 178 11.81 -2.73 -1.51
N VAL A 179 12.39 -3.84 -1.06
CA VAL A 179 13.17 -4.72 -1.93
C VAL A 179 12.75 -6.16 -1.70
N GLU A 180 12.31 -6.80 -2.77
CA GLU A 180 11.86 -8.20 -2.79
C GLU A 180 12.50 -8.94 -3.95
N GLY A 181 12.51 -10.27 -3.88
CA GLY A 181 13.07 -11.09 -4.95
C GLY A 181 13.26 -12.55 -4.56
N ALA A 182 13.79 -13.32 -5.52
CA ALA A 182 14.05 -14.74 -5.35
C ALA A 182 14.93 -15.00 -4.11
N GLY A 183 14.40 -15.79 -3.17
CA GLY A 183 15.05 -16.12 -1.91
C GLY A 183 14.89 -15.10 -0.78
N PHE A 184 14.10 -14.02 -0.97
CA PHE A 184 13.87 -12.97 0.03
C PHE A 184 12.55 -12.19 -0.22
N GLY A 185 11.42 -12.88 -0.40
CA GLY A 185 10.13 -12.24 -0.64
C GLY A 185 9.51 -11.56 0.59
N GLY A 186 8.40 -10.84 0.37
CA GLY A 186 7.64 -10.17 1.41
C GLY A 186 8.11 -8.74 1.64
N VAL A 187 7.16 -7.86 1.85
CA VAL A 187 7.38 -6.42 2.00
C VAL A 187 8.37 -6.14 3.12
N GLN A 188 9.47 -5.48 2.79
CA GLN A 188 10.46 -5.04 3.76
C GLN A 188 11.09 -3.74 3.30
N ASN A 189 10.79 -2.65 4.01
CA ASN A 189 11.45 -1.37 3.80
C ASN A 189 12.91 -1.46 4.27
N LEU A 190 13.85 -1.20 3.36
CA LEU A 190 15.28 -1.14 3.69
C LEU A 190 15.77 0.28 3.94
N ARG A 191 14.97 1.32 3.67
CA ARG A 191 15.30 2.71 3.99
C ARG A 191 15.21 2.93 5.51
N ALA A 192 16.23 3.51 6.12
CA ALA A 192 16.30 3.84 7.55
C ALA A 192 15.90 5.30 7.85
N GLY A 193 16.00 6.20 6.88
CA GLY A 193 15.61 7.60 6.97
C GLY A 193 14.57 8.01 5.92
N GLY A 194 14.13 9.27 5.95
CA GLY A 194 13.25 9.85 4.95
C GLY A 194 13.83 11.14 4.39
N ASP A 195 13.58 11.40 3.12
CA ASP A 195 14.05 12.60 2.43
C ASP A 195 12.97 13.21 1.56
N PRO A 196 13.02 14.52 1.29
CA PRO A 196 12.03 15.17 0.44
C PRO A 196 11.88 14.48 -0.92
N PHE A 197 10.63 14.37 -1.37
CA PHE A 197 10.38 14.09 -2.78
C PHE A 197 10.91 15.22 -3.66
N LEU A 198 10.99 14.93 -4.95
CA LEU A 198 11.44 15.81 -6.03
C LEU A 198 12.96 16.04 -6.09
N GLU A 199 13.73 15.50 -5.16
CA GLU A 199 15.20 15.58 -5.14
C GLU A 199 15.85 14.29 -5.63
N PHE A 200 16.97 14.40 -6.36
CA PHE A 200 17.70 13.24 -6.84
C PHE A 200 18.41 12.50 -5.72
N ARG A 201 18.18 11.20 -5.63
CA ARG A 201 18.84 10.26 -4.72
C ARG A 201 19.59 9.21 -5.50
N ARG A 202 20.76 8.83 -5.00
CA ARG A 202 21.57 7.74 -5.53
C ARG A 202 21.27 6.48 -4.72
N VAL A 203 20.45 5.59 -5.27
CA VAL A 203 20.06 4.32 -4.65
C VAL A 203 21.01 3.24 -5.12
N CYS A 204 21.70 2.57 -4.20
CA CYS A 204 22.55 1.42 -4.49
C CYS A 204 22.06 0.19 -3.72
N LEU A 205 21.92 -0.93 -4.41
CA LEU A 205 21.52 -2.23 -3.85
C LEU A 205 22.61 -3.26 -4.13
N THR A 206 23.08 -3.95 -3.10
CA THR A 206 23.83 -5.21 -3.27
C THR A 206 22.90 -6.38 -3.00
N SER A 207 23.03 -7.47 -3.76
CA SER A 207 22.25 -8.70 -3.56
C SER A 207 23.13 -9.92 -3.81
N ALA A 208 23.34 -10.73 -2.78
CA ALA A 208 24.00 -12.03 -2.78
C ALA A 208 23.33 -12.95 -1.75
N VAL A 209 23.62 -14.25 -1.79
CA VAL A 209 23.13 -15.18 -0.76
C VAL A 209 23.82 -14.91 0.57
N GLY A 210 23.08 -14.83 1.67
CA GLY A 210 23.64 -14.65 3.01
C GLY A 210 22.72 -13.91 4.00
N PRO A 211 23.13 -13.81 5.28
CA PRO A 211 22.32 -13.24 6.36
C PRO A 211 22.08 -11.72 6.23
N LYS A 212 22.96 -11.01 5.51
CA LYS A 212 22.79 -9.63 5.06
C LYS A 212 22.90 -9.55 3.54
N GLY A 213 22.37 -10.58 2.89
CA GLY A 213 22.55 -10.82 1.47
C GLY A 213 22.07 -9.66 0.59
N VAL A 214 21.03 -8.97 1.03
CA VAL A 214 20.50 -7.77 0.34
C VAL A 214 20.74 -6.55 1.22
N ALA A 215 21.48 -5.56 0.74
CA ALA A 215 21.78 -4.34 1.49
C ALA A 215 21.58 -3.08 0.65
N LEU A 216 20.92 -2.08 1.25
CA LEU A 216 20.65 -0.80 0.63
C LEU A 216 21.70 0.24 1.05
N TYR A 217 22.01 1.14 0.13
CA TYR A 217 22.76 2.36 0.36
C TYR A 217 22.05 3.52 -0.34
N VAL A 218 21.99 4.68 0.30
CA VAL A 218 21.46 5.92 -0.30
C VAL A 218 22.46 7.04 -0.16
N ASP A 219 22.84 7.65 -1.28
CA ASP A 219 23.88 8.69 -1.40
C ASP A 219 25.20 8.25 -0.76
N GLY A 220 25.60 7.02 -1.06
CA GLY A 220 26.80 6.38 -0.52
C GLY A 220 26.70 5.90 0.93
N ARG A 221 25.66 6.28 1.68
CA ARG A 221 25.48 5.92 3.10
C ARG A 221 24.79 4.56 3.24
N PRO A 222 25.24 3.69 4.17
CA PRO A 222 24.60 2.41 4.42
C PRO A 222 23.22 2.56 5.08
N GLU A 223 22.28 1.72 4.66
CA GLU A 223 20.91 1.64 5.19
C GLU A 223 20.69 0.26 5.82
N ASN A 224 19.44 -0.23 5.82
CA ASN A 224 19.14 -1.55 6.33
C ASN A 224 19.46 -2.66 5.31
N SER A 225 19.52 -3.89 5.82
CA SER A 225 19.78 -5.11 5.05
C SER A 225 18.79 -6.22 5.43
N ARG A 226 18.63 -7.20 4.56
CA ARG A 226 17.84 -8.42 4.82
C ARG A 226 18.57 -9.69 4.38
N PRO A 227 18.25 -10.84 4.97
CA PRO A 227 18.80 -12.12 4.52
C PRO A 227 18.25 -12.50 3.14
N ARG A 228 19.05 -13.25 2.38
CA ARG A 228 18.66 -13.91 1.13
C ARG A 228 19.11 -15.36 1.16
N THR A 229 18.19 -16.27 0.86
CA THR A 229 18.46 -17.70 0.76
C THR A 229 18.97 -18.10 -0.63
N GLN A 230 19.50 -19.32 -0.74
CA GLN A 230 20.03 -19.86 -1.99
C GLN A 230 18.98 -19.77 -3.11
N SER A 231 19.31 -19.01 -4.15
CA SER A 231 18.40 -18.68 -5.25
C SER A 231 19.18 -18.04 -6.41
N LEU A 232 18.58 -18.01 -7.59
CA LEU A 232 19.06 -17.22 -8.73
C LEU A 232 18.08 -16.08 -8.98
N THR A 233 18.59 -14.89 -9.26
CA THR A 233 17.80 -13.82 -9.84
C THR A 233 17.72 -14.06 -11.34
N ARG A 234 16.53 -14.37 -11.85
CA ARG A 234 16.28 -14.52 -13.30
C ARG A 234 15.90 -13.16 -13.90
N ILE A 235 16.43 -12.91 -15.09
CA ILE A 235 16.19 -11.68 -15.85
C ILE A 235 15.95 -12.09 -17.29
N ASP A 236 14.73 -12.53 -17.57
CA ASP A 236 14.21 -12.62 -18.93
C ASP A 236 13.65 -11.26 -19.36
N GLU A 237 13.03 -10.55 -18.42
CA GLU A 237 12.49 -9.20 -18.59
C GLU A 237 13.12 -8.25 -17.57
N LEU A 238 13.54 -7.07 -18.04
CA LEU A 238 14.00 -5.95 -17.23
C LEU A 238 13.09 -4.75 -17.49
N ILE A 239 12.52 -4.18 -16.43
CA ILE A 239 11.58 -3.07 -16.51
C ILE A 239 12.06 -1.94 -15.60
N VAL A 240 12.09 -0.73 -16.14
CA VAL A 240 12.33 0.52 -15.40
C VAL A 240 11.00 1.24 -15.23
N ALA A 241 10.78 1.79 -14.03
CA ALA A 241 9.60 2.56 -13.64
C ALA A 241 8.27 1.78 -13.52
N ALA A 242 8.30 0.45 -13.41
CA ALA A 242 7.14 -0.39 -13.10
C ALA A 242 7.60 -1.75 -12.56
N ARG A 243 6.62 -2.55 -12.10
CA ARG A 243 6.82 -3.95 -11.72
C ARG A 243 5.75 -4.88 -12.27
N VAL A 244 6.02 -6.19 -12.25
CA VAL A 244 5.11 -7.24 -12.72
C VAL A 244 4.84 -8.23 -11.58
N TYR A 245 3.57 -8.30 -11.19
CA TYR A 245 3.09 -9.26 -10.19
C TYR A 245 1.59 -9.53 -10.37
N GLY A 246 1.15 -10.77 -10.09
CA GLY A 246 -0.27 -11.15 -10.20
C GLY A 246 -0.79 -11.04 -11.63
N GLY A 247 0.03 -11.47 -12.60
CA GLY A 247 -0.22 -11.45 -14.04
C GLY A 247 0.89 -10.72 -14.84
N ASP A 248 0.83 -10.80 -16.16
CA ASP A 248 1.93 -10.40 -17.07
C ASP A 248 1.98 -8.89 -17.40
N SER A 249 1.07 -8.08 -16.83
CA SER A 249 0.99 -6.65 -17.14
C SER A 249 1.75 -5.81 -16.12
N PRO A 250 2.59 -4.85 -16.57
CA PRO A 250 3.22 -3.87 -15.71
C PRO A 250 2.18 -3.10 -14.87
N ARG A 251 2.53 -2.89 -13.61
CA ARG A 251 1.76 -2.14 -12.61
C ARG A 251 2.72 -1.51 -11.60
N GLY A 252 2.20 -0.76 -10.63
CA GLY A 252 3.08 -0.05 -9.69
C GLY A 252 3.98 0.95 -10.41
N PHE A 253 3.41 1.72 -11.34
CA PHE A 253 4.17 2.68 -12.15
C PHE A 253 4.76 3.80 -11.28
N PHE A 254 6.04 4.08 -11.49
CA PHE A 254 6.76 5.14 -10.79
C PHE A 254 6.34 6.53 -11.24
N ALA A 255 6.22 7.44 -10.27
CA ALA A 255 6.04 8.86 -10.52
C ALA A 255 7.30 9.59 -10.08
N GLY A 256 8.03 10.13 -11.05
CA GLY A 256 9.29 10.82 -10.80
C GLY A 256 10.16 10.82 -12.03
N GLU A 257 11.45 11.09 -11.81
CA GLU A 257 12.45 11.02 -12.87
C GLU A 257 13.54 10.02 -12.54
N ILE A 258 14.01 9.28 -13.54
CA ILE A 258 15.17 8.39 -13.43
C ILE A 258 16.23 8.90 -14.40
N ALA A 259 17.44 9.13 -13.89
CA ALA A 259 18.56 9.68 -14.65
C ALA A 259 19.50 8.59 -15.15
N GLU A 260 19.78 7.60 -14.30
CA GLU A 260 20.78 6.58 -14.60
C GLU A 260 20.48 5.25 -13.89
N VAL A 261 20.65 4.13 -14.59
CA VAL A 261 20.53 2.77 -14.06
C VAL A 261 21.76 1.98 -14.45
N ILE A 262 22.43 1.36 -13.49
CA ILE A 262 23.66 0.57 -13.69
C ILE A 262 23.50 -0.78 -12.98
N ILE A 263 23.73 -1.88 -13.68
CA ILE A 263 23.61 -3.23 -13.12
C ILE A 263 24.92 -3.98 -13.35
N TYR A 264 25.46 -4.59 -12.30
CA TYR A 264 26.58 -5.51 -12.35
C TYR A 264 26.13 -6.93 -11.95
N ASP A 265 26.69 -7.97 -12.56
CA ASP A 265 26.45 -9.40 -12.24
C ASP A 265 27.33 -9.93 -11.09
N ARG A 266 27.90 -9.01 -10.33
CA ARG A 266 28.75 -9.30 -9.17
C ARG A 266 28.52 -8.34 -8.03
N ILE A 267 28.99 -8.73 -6.85
CA ILE A 267 29.18 -7.79 -5.75
C ILE A 267 30.40 -6.91 -6.06
N LEU A 268 30.18 -5.60 -6.12
CA LEU A 268 31.28 -4.65 -6.09
C LEU A 268 31.87 -4.59 -4.68
N SER A 269 33.20 -4.53 -4.59
CA SER A 269 33.86 -4.18 -3.33
C SER A 269 33.45 -2.78 -2.86
N ASP A 270 33.66 -2.45 -1.58
CA ASP A 270 33.33 -1.12 -1.07
C ASP A 270 34.05 0.01 -1.84
N ALA A 271 35.31 -0.20 -2.23
CA ALA A 271 36.06 0.78 -3.01
C ALA A 271 35.46 0.98 -4.41
N GLU A 272 35.06 -0.11 -5.08
CA GLU A 272 34.39 -0.05 -6.38
C GLU A 272 33.00 0.58 -6.27
N ARG A 273 32.21 0.22 -5.26
CA ARG A 273 30.89 0.78 -5.02
C ARG A 273 30.97 2.29 -4.76
N LEU A 274 31.93 2.73 -3.95
CA LEU A 274 32.18 4.15 -3.69
C LEU A 274 32.72 4.89 -4.92
N SER A 275 33.48 4.21 -5.79
CA SER A 275 33.92 4.78 -7.08
C SER A 275 32.72 5.08 -7.99
N VAL A 276 31.80 4.12 -8.16
CA VAL A 276 30.56 4.32 -8.94
C VAL A 276 29.68 5.39 -8.29
N ASP A 277 29.51 5.33 -6.97
CA ASP A 277 28.74 6.32 -6.23
C ASP A 277 29.32 7.74 -6.39
N GLY A 278 30.64 7.90 -6.32
CA GLY A 278 31.33 9.17 -6.54
C GLY A 278 31.19 9.70 -7.97
N TYR A 279 31.21 8.81 -8.97
CA TYR A 279 30.89 9.15 -10.36
C TYR A 279 29.45 9.71 -10.49
N LEU A 280 28.47 9.04 -9.86
CA LEU A 280 27.08 9.51 -9.86
C LEU A 280 26.91 10.81 -9.07
N ALA A 281 27.59 10.94 -7.92
CA ALA A 281 27.57 12.14 -7.09
C ALA A 281 28.05 13.37 -7.88
N ALA A 282 29.17 13.22 -8.60
CA ALA A 282 29.73 14.26 -9.44
C ALA A 282 28.80 14.70 -10.59
N LYS A 283 27.85 13.84 -11.01
CA LYS A 283 26.83 14.17 -12.02
C LYS A 283 25.59 14.81 -11.41
N TYR A 284 25.09 14.30 -10.28
CA TYR A 284 23.71 14.54 -9.86
C TYR A 284 23.54 15.26 -8.52
N ASP A 285 24.55 15.37 -7.65
CA ASP A 285 24.38 16.00 -6.32
C ASP A 285 24.07 17.50 -6.39
N SER A 286 24.36 18.15 -7.52
CA SER A 286 24.03 19.56 -7.78
C SER A 286 22.86 19.74 -8.74
N ALA A 287 22.18 18.65 -9.13
CA ALA A 287 21.02 18.72 -10.00
C ALA A 287 19.85 19.41 -9.29
N ALA A 288 19.16 20.29 -10.03
CA ALA A 288 17.97 20.94 -9.49
C ALA A 288 16.85 19.93 -9.21
N PRO A 289 16.02 20.17 -8.18
CA PRO A 289 14.81 19.39 -7.95
C PRO A 289 13.93 19.33 -9.20
N ILE A 290 13.18 18.24 -9.35
CA ILE A 290 12.24 18.08 -10.45
C ILE A 290 10.97 18.89 -10.19
N LEU A 291 10.32 19.34 -11.26
CA LEU A 291 8.96 19.88 -11.13
C LEU A 291 7.99 18.78 -10.69
N PRO A 292 6.96 19.10 -9.90
CA PRO A 292 5.94 18.14 -9.49
C PRO A 292 5.40 17.32 -10.66
N ILE A 293 5.20 16.02 -10.43
CA ILE A 293 4.56 15.15 -11.40
C ILE A 293 3.05 15.43 -11.34
N GLU A 294 2.49 15.96 -12.43
CA GLU A 294 1.03 16.04 -12.60
C GLU A 294 0.46 14.64 -12.79
N GLU A 295 0.24 13.96 -11.66
CA GLU A 295 -0.66 12.83 -11.62
C GLU A 295 -2.07 13.39 -11.74
N LEU A 296 -2.69 13.26 -12.93
CA LEU A 296 -4.12 13.49 -13.03
C LEU A 296 -4.78 12.62 -11.96
N PRO A 297 -5.62 13.20 -11.09
CA PRO A 297 -6.30 12.43 -10.07
C PRO A 297 -6.96 11.22 -10.74
N ARG A 298 -6.83 10.03 -10.13
CA ARG A 298 -7.67 8.89 -10.55
C ARG A 298 -9.11 9.42 -10.53
N PRO A 299 -9.97 9.12 -11.50
CA PRO A 299 -11.37 9.51 -11.41
C PRO A 299 -11.92 9.12 -10.02
N GLY A 300 -12.28 10.11 -9.21
CA GLY A 300 -12.70 9.92 -7.81
C GLY A 300 -11.65 10.19 -6.70
N SER A 301 -10.40 10.55 -7.00
CA SER A 301 -9.44 10.97 -5.96
C SER A 301 -9.58 12.47 -5.68
N ILE A 302 -10.11 12.77 -4.49
CA ILE A 302 -10.24 14.13 -3.96
C ILE A 302 -8.84 14.61 -3.53
N PRO A 303 -8.37 15.80 -3.95
CA PRO A 303 -7.10 16.36 -3.50
C PRO A 303 -7.07 16.42 -1.97
N ARG A 304 -6.00 15.90 -1.35
CA ARG A 304 -5.81 16.05 0.10
C ARG A 304 -5.48 17.52 0.40
N VAL A 305 -6.34 18.16 1.19
CA VAL A 305 -6.04 19.48 1.77
C VAL A 305 -4.89 19.28 2.77
N LYS A 306 -3.82 20.09 2.69
CA LYS A 306 -2.63 19.95 3.56
C LYS A 306 -2.95 20.19 5.05
N SER A 307 -4.00 20.94 5.33
CA SER A 307 -4.47 21.26 6.68
C SER A 307 -5.98 21.49 6.63
N PRO A 308 -6.79 20.42 6.48
CA PRO A 308 -8.24 20.58 6.51
C PRO A 308 -8.66 21.05 7.91
N PRO A 309 -9.76 21.82 8.03
CA PRO A 309 -10.38 22.01 9.34
C PRO A 309 -10.79 20.63 9.92
N PRO A 310 -10.93 20.49 11.25
CA PRO A 310 -11.38 19.24 11.87
C PRO A 310 -12.67 18.70 11.26
N VAL A 311 -13.57 19.59 10.84
CA VAL A 311 -14.80 19.29 10.10
C VAL A 311 -14.95 20.26 8.93
N GLN A 312 -15.30 19.75 7.75
CA GLN A 312 -15.61 20.56 6.56
C GLN A 312 -17.04 20.31 6.09
N VAL A 313 -17.87 21.35 6.13
CA VAL A 313 -19.23 21.32 5.58
C VAL A 313 -19.16 21.59 4.08
N HIS A 314 -19.68 20.66 3.28
CA HIS A 314 -19.73 20.81 1.82
C HIS A 314 -21.09 21.28 1.29
N VAL A 315 -22.13 21.30 2.14
CA VAL A 315 -23.50 21.68 1.78
C VAL A 315 -23.73 23.15 2.15
N PRO A 316 -24.08 24.03 1.19
CA PRO A 316 -24.43 25.42 1.49
C PRO A 316 -25.60 25.55 2.47
N GLY A 317 -25.58 26.57 3.33
CA GLY A 317 -26.63 26.84 4.32
C GLY A 317 -26.41 26.21 5.70
N PHE A 318 -25.31 25.47 5.88
CA PHE A 318 -24.91 24.90 7.17
C PHE A 318 -23.59 25.52 7.64
N THR A 319 -23.46 25.69 8.95
CA THR A 319 -22.22 26.09 9.63
C THR A 319 -21.90 25.08 10.71
N VAL A 320 -20.61 24.84 10.98
CA VAL A 320 -20.16 24.01 12.09
C VAL A 320 -19.42 24.90 13.08
N ARG A 321 -19.76 24.74 14.35
CA ARG A 321 -19.06 25.33 15.51
C ARG A 321 -18.69 24.17 16.42
N GLU A 322 -17.45 24.14 16.87
CA GLU A 322 -17.01 23.18 17.89
C GLU A 322 -17.57 23.62 19.24
N LEU A 323 -18.13 22.69 20.02
CA LEU A 323 -18.53 22.96 21.40
C LEU A 323 -17.26 23.08 22.24
N PRO A 324 -17.10 24.14 23.06
CA PRO A 324 -15.90 24.34 23.88
C PRO A 324 -15.88 23.44 25.13
N VAL A 325 -16.17 22.15 24.96
CA VAL A 325 -16.14 21.12 26.01
C VAL A 325 -15.26 19.95 25.60
N GLU A 326 -14.49 19.43 26.54
CA GLU A 326 -13.70 18.21 26.34
C GLU A 326 -14.45 17.03 26.96
N LEU A 327 -14.81 16.05 26.13
CA LEU A 327 -15.50 14.84 26.57
C LEU A 327 -14.71 13.59 26.14
N PRO A 328 -14.92 12.46 26.83
CA PRO A 328 -14.54 11.15 26.30
C PRO A 328 -15.22 10.88 24.95
N ASN A 329 -14.85 9.78 24.30
CA ASN A 329 -15.36 9.45 22.96
C ASN A 329 -16.91 9.27 22.97
N VAL A 330 -17.65 10.31 22.57
CA VAL A 330 -19.12 10.37 22.56
C VAL A 330 -19.70 9.64 21.35
N ASN A 331 -20.83 8.95 21.54
CA ASN A 331 -21.55 8.29 20.44
C ASN A 331 -23.02 8.69 20.28
N ASN A 332 -23.66 9.24 21.32
CA ASN A 332 -25.02 9.79 21.24
C ASN A 332 -25.09 11.15 21.90
N VAL A 333 -25.98 11.99 21.37
CA VAL A 333 -26.42 13.24 21.99
C VAL A 333 -27.93 13.41 21.82
N LEU A 334 -28.63 13.83 22.87
CA LEU A 334 -30.07 14.14 22.83
C LEU A 334 -30.38 15.32 23.75
N TYR A 335 -31.26 16.22 23.31
CA TYR A 335 -31.79 17.26 24.17
C TYR A 335 -32.90 16.73 25.06
N ARG A 336 -32.81 17.04 26.36
CA ARG A 336 -33.95 16.98 27.29
C ARG A 336 -34.96 18.07 26.96
N GLU A 337 -36.16 17.95 27.51
CA GLU A 337 -37.24 18.93 27.37
C GLU A 337 -36.88 20.34 27.89
N ASP A 338 -35.94 20.41 28.84
CA ASP A 338 -35.48 21.65 29.46
C ASP A 338 -34.31 22.31 28.71
N GLY A 339 -33.87 21.72 27.59
CA GLY A 339 -32.77 22.24 26.78
C GLY A 339 -31.38 21.72 27.18
N THR A 340 -31.27 20.91 28.24
CA THR A 340 -30.00 20.27 28.61
C THR A 340 -29.60 19.23 27.56
N LEU A 341 -28.38 19.31 27.05
CA LEU A 341 -27.84 18.32 26.12
C LEU A 341 -27.25 17.14 26.89
N VAL A 342 -27.74 15.93 26.63
CA VAL A 342 -27.26 14.70 27.27
C VAL A 342 -26.33 13.99 26.29
N ALA A 343 -25.13 13.61 26.73
CA ALA A 343 -24.15 12.90 25.93
C ALA A 343 -23.80 11.54 26.55
N LEU A 344 -23.74 10.49 25.73
CA LEU A 344 -23.30 9.15 26.13
C LEU A 344 -21.93 8.85 25.51
N GLY A 345 -20.97 8.51 26.36
CA GLY A 345 -19.64 8.04 25.97
C GLY A 345 -19.61 6.55 25.66
N TYR A 346 -18.68 6.13 24.77
CA TYR A 346 -18.36 4.71 24.56
C TYR A 346 -17.79 4.02 25.81
N ASP A 347 -17.28 4.80 26.76
CA ASP A 347 -16.87 4.34 28.09
C ASP A 347 -18.05 4.14 29.05
N GLY A 348 -19.27 4.53 28.67
CA GLY A 348 -20.49 4.39 29.45
C GLY A 348 -20.78 5.54 30.40
N ASP A 349 -19.92 6.56 30.47
CA ASP A 349 -20.25 7.76 31.21
C ASP A 349 -21.38 8.52 30.49
N ILE A 350 -22.28 9.11 31.27
CA ILE A 350 -23.36 9.97 30.76
C ILE A 350 -23.13 11.36 31.32
N HIS A 351 -23.11 12.35 30.42
CA HIS A 351 -22.84 13.74 30.73
C HIS A 351 -24.07 14.61 30.48
N LEU A 352 -24.25 15.62 31.32
CA LEU A 352 -25.16 16.74 31.07
C LEU A 352 -24.34 17.94 30.67
N LEU A 353 -24.70 18.55 29.54
CA LEU A 353 -24.04 19.70 28.97
C LEU A 353 -24.98 20.91 29.05
N ALA A 354 -24.41 22.07 29.35
CA ALA A 354 -25.13 23.32 29.52
C ALA A 354 -24.39 24.47 28.84
N ASP A 355 -25.16 25.41 28.30
CA ASP A 355 -24.70 26.72 27.85
C ASP A 355 -24.71 27.69 29.04
N SER A 356 -23.53 28.03 29.57
CA SER A 356 -23.41 28.85 30.77
C SER A 356 -23.35 30.36 30.48
N ASP A 357 -23.12 30.77 29.23
CA ASP A 357 -22.97 32.18 28.83
C ASP A 357 -24.06 32.70 27.87
N GLY A 358 -24.92 31.80 27.39
CA GLY A 358 -26.08 32.10 26.55
C GLY A 358 -25.74 32.34 25.07
N ASP A 359 -24.56 31.91 24.60
CA ASP A 359 -24.13 32.08 23.21
C ASP A 359 -24.71 31.02 22.24
N GLY A 360 -25.48 30.07 22.78
CA GLY A 360 -26.10 28.98 22.06
C GLY A 360 -25.20 27.76 21.86
N LEU A 361 -24.05 27.69 22.53
CA LEU A 361 -23.17 26.52 22.59
C LEU A 361 -23.03 26.03 24.02
N GLU A 362 -23.10 24.71 24.21
CA GLU A 362 -22.78 24.14 25.50
C GLU A 362 -21.28 24.26 25.80
N ASP A 363 -20.94 24.88 26.94
CA ASP A 363 -19.59 25.26 27.34
C ASP A 363 -19.16 24.62 28.68
N ARG A 364 -20.08 23.92 29.34
CA ARG A 364 -19.85 23.17 30.57
C ARG A 364 -20.49 21.80 30.48
N HIS A 365 -19.91 20.87 31.22
CA HIS A 365 -20.53 19.57 31.44
C HIS A 365 -20.38 19.11 32.90
N SER A 366 -21.32 18.27 33.33
CA SER A 366 -21.30 17.51 34.58
C SER A 366 -21.55 16.03 34.30
N LEU A 367 -21.25 15.16 35.27
CA LEU A 367 -21.58 13.74 35.19
C LEU A 367 -23.02 13.53 35.67
N PHE A 368 -23.85 12.95 34.80
CA PHE A 368 -25.13 12.35 35.18
C PHE A 368 -24.91 10.95 35.74
N TRP A 369 -24.06 10.16 35.10
CA TRP A 369 -23.73 8.80 35.50
C TRP A 369 -22.26 8.51 35.27
N LYS A 370 -21.59 7.92 36.27
CA LYS A 370 -20.22 7.43 36.15
C LYS A 370 -20.26 5.91 35.98
N ASN A 371 -19.77 5.42 34.84
CA ASN A 371 -19.66 4.00 34.62
C ASN A 371 -18.38 3.44 35.26
N GLU A 372 -18.54 2.38 36.04
CA GLU A 372 -17.47 1.61 36.68
C GLU A 372 -17.35 0.20 36.07
N GLY A 373 -17.91 0.00 34.88
CA GLY A 373 -17.87 -1.24 34.11
C GLY A 373 -19.24 -1.93 33.95
N GLN A 374 -20.31 -1.35 34.49
CA GLN A 374 -21.67 -1.85 34.36
C GLN A 374 -22.18 -1.76 32.91
N LEU A 375 -21.88 -0.68 32.21
CA LEU A 375 -22.22 -0.45 30.80
C LEU A 375 -21.02 -0.84 29.93
N ARG A 376 -21.16 -1.94 29.19
CA ARG A 376 -20.15 -2.43 28.24
C ARG A 376 -20.61 -2.11 26.83
N ALA A 377 -19.78 -1.40 26.06
CA ALA A 377 -20.07 -1.03 24.67
C ALA A 377 -21.50 -0.49 24.48
N PRO A 378 -21.87 0.58 25.18
CA PRO A 378 -23.17 1.23 25.02
C PRO A 378 -23.25 1.86 23.63
N ILE A 379 -24.38 1.69 22.94
CA ILE A 379 -24.55 2.14 21.55
C ILE A 379 -25.77 3.04 21.36
N GLY A 380 -26.93 2.68 21.90
CA GLY A 380 -28.16 3.45 21.71
C GLY A 380 -28.54 4.19 22.97
N MET A 381 -29.08 5.39 22.79
CA MET A 381 -29.59 6.24 23.87
C MET A 381 -31.02 6.71 23.57
N ALA A 382 -31.90 6.68 24.57
CA ALA A 382 -33.19 7.37 24.56
C ALA A 382 -33.44 8.01 25.92
N LEU A 383 -34.23 9.09 25.97
CA LEU A 383 -34.57 9.79 27.21
C LEU A 383 -35.97 9.37 27.67
N THR A 384 -36.18 9.31 28.99
CA THR A 384 -37.53 9.20 29.54
C THR A 384 -38.32 10.49 29.29
N PRO A 385 -39.65 10.42 29.13
CA PRO A 385 -40.45 11.62 28.94
C PRO A 385 -40.57 12.43 30.24
N PRO A 386 -40.94 13.72 30.15
CA PRO A 386 -41.16 14.55 31.33
C PRO A 386 -42.25 13.96 32.24
N GLY A 387 -41.97 13.89 33.54
CA GLY A 387 -42.90 13.33 34.52
C GLY A 387 -43.09 11.82 34.46
N TYR A 388 -42.16 11.08 33.81
CA TYR A 388 -42.18 9.63 33.83
C TYR A 388 -42.12 9.08 35.26
N GLU A 389 -42.95 8.07 35.56
CA GLU A 389 -43.17 7.59 36.93
C GLU A 389 -41.92 7.06 37.64
N ARG A 390 -40.92 6.59 36.87
CA ARG A 390 -39.64 6.10 37.41
C ARG A 390 -38.60 7.20 37.59
N GLY A 391 -38.87 8.41 37.11
CA GLY A 391 -37.93 9.53 37.16
C GLY A 391 -37.33 9.90 35.80
N ARG A 392 -36.47 10.91 35.86
CA ARG A 392 -35.73 11.42 34.70
C ARG A 392 -34.55 10.49 34.46
N GLY A 393 -34.42 9.97 33.25
CA GLY A 393 -33.42 8.94 33.00
C GLY A 393 -33.06 8.75 31.54
N VAL A 394 -32.07 7.89 31.35
CA VAL A 394 -31.48 7.55 30.07
C VAL A 394 -31.58 6.05 29.88
N LEU A 395 -32.32 5.64 28.86
CA LEU A 395 -32.34 4.27 28.37
C LEU A 395 -31.08 4.04 27.55
N VAL A 396 -30.35 2.98 27.87
CA VAL A 396 -29.09 2.61 27.21
C VAL A 396 -29.19 1.19 26.71
N ALA A 397 -29.04 1.01 25.40
CA ALA A 397 -28.79 -0.29 24.80
C ALA A 397 -27.28 -0.56 24.80
N ALA A 398 -26.87 -1.60 25.52
CA ALA A 398 -25.48 -1.95 25.72
C ALA A 398 -25.26 -3.44 25.46
N LYS A 399 -24.00 -3.86 25.51
CA LYS A 399 -23.67 -5.28 25.46
C LYS A 399 -24.33 -6.00 26.65
N SER A 400 -24.96 -7.14 26.34
CA SER A 400 -25.72 -8.03 27.24
C SER A 400 -27.05 -7.54 27.84
N LYS A 401 -27.34 -6.23 27.79
CA LYS A 401 -28.55 -5.66 28.41
C LYS A 401 -29.01 -4.35 27.77
N CYS A 402 -30.30 -4.08 27.92
CA CYS A 402 -30.92 -2.76 27.79
C CYS A 402 -31.30 -2.31 29.21
N VAL A 403 -30.93 -1.09 29.58
CA VAL A 403 -31.13 -0.57 30.94
C VAL A 403 -31.72 0.83 30.93
N LEU A 404 -32.30 1.23 32.05
CA LEU A 404 -32.67 2.60 32.38
C LEU A 404 -31.74 3.08 33.51
N ILE A 405 -30.94 4.10 33.23
CA ILE A 405 -30.14 4.83 34.20
C ILE A 405 -30.95 6.04 34.65
N VAL A 406 -31.37 6.09 35.91
CA VAL A 406 -32.39 7.03 36.36
C VAL A 406 -31.93 7.83 37.58
N ASP A 407 -32.32 9.09 37.58
CA ASP A 407 -32.26 10.02 38.70
C ASP A 407 -33.65 10.04 39.35
N ALA A 408 -33.77 9.38 40.50
CA ALA A 408 -35.02 9.23 41.22
C ALA A 408 -35.33 10.40 42.17
N ASP A 409 -34.31 11.16 42.59
CA ASP A 409 -34.46 12.24 43.58
C ASP A 409 -34.44 13.66 42.97
N GLY A 410 -34.10 13.76 41.68
CA GLY A 410 -34.16 14.97 40.88
C GLY A 410 -32.97 15.92 41.08
N ASP A 411 -31.80 15.40 41.49
CA ASP A 411 -30.58 16.20 41.70
C ASP A 411 -29.68 16.29 40.44
N ASP A 412 -30.14 15.79 39.30
CA ASP A 412 -29.42 15.64 38.03
C ASP A 412 -28.20 14.71 38.12
N ARG A 413 -28.25 13.72 39.02
CA ARG A 413 -27.33 12.58 39.09
C ARG A 413 -28.13 11.29 39.18
N ALA A 414 -27.88 10.38 38.25
CA ALA A 414 -28.50 9.07 38.32
C ALA A 414 -27.97 8.27 39.51
N ASP A 415 -28.89 7.67 40.24
CA ASP A 415 -28.66 6.91 41.45
C ASP A 415 -29.08 5.44 41.31
N GLU A 416 -29.82 5.08 40.26
CA GLU A 416 -30.30 3.72 40.02
C GLU A 416 -30.07 3.23 38.57
N GLU A 417 -29.63 1.97 38.44
CA GLU A 417 -29.67 1.21 37.19
C GLU A 417 -30.81 0.19 37.25
N VAL A 418 -31.78 0.32 36.35
CA VAL A 418 -32.92 -0.60 36.22
C VAL A 418 -32.77 -1.44 34.95
N ILE A 419 -32.80 -2.77 35.07
CA ILE A 419 -32.78 -3.67 33.91
C ILE A 419 -34.11 -3.58 33.17
N VAL A 420 -34.06 -3.22 31.89
CA VAL A 420 -35.21 -3.20 30.99
C VAL A 420 -35.34 -4.54 30.28
N ALA A 421 -34.23 -5.10 29.81
CA ALA A 421 -34.17 -6.42 29.17
C ALA A 421 -32.74 -6.97 29.16
N ASP A 422 -32.58 -8.27 29.38
CA ASP A 422 -31.28 -8.96 29.32
C ASP A 422 -31.43 -10.45 28.91
N GLY A 423 -30.39 -11.26 29.10
CA GLY A 423 -30.50 -12.73 29.02
C GLY A 423 -30.42 -13.34 27.61
N TRP A 424 -30.10 -12.55 26.58
CA TRP A 424 -29.71 -13.10 25.28
C TRP A 424 -28.25 -13.57 25.30
N THR A 425 -27.91 -14.52 24.44
CA THR A 425 -26.52 -14.97 24.27
C THR A 425 -25.67 -13.88 23.65
N GLU A 426 -24.69 -13.33 24.36
CA GLU A 426 -23.76 -12.32 23.85
C GLU A 426 -23.02 -12.75 22.58
N LEU A 427 -22.67 -11.79 21.71
CA LEU A 427 -21.77 -12.04 20.58
C LEU A 427 -20.31 -11.90 21.02
N PRO A 428 -19.39 -12.60 20.33
CA PRO A 428 -17.95 -12.40 20.53
C PRO A 428 -17.49 -11.00 20.07
N HIS A 429 -18.25 -10.34 19.19
CA HIS A 429 -17.97 -8.98 18.72
C HIS A 429 -18.19 -7.93 19.82
N GLY A 430 -17.61 -6.74 19.66
CA GLY A 430 -17.64 -5.70 20.70
C GLY A 430 -19.03 -5.16 21.08
N VAL A 431 -20.06 -5.38 20.27
CA VAL A 431 -21.42 -4.80 20.42
C VAL A 431 -22.50 -5.86 20.27
N ASP A 432 -23.67 -5.66 20.89
CA ASP A 432 -24.81 -6.59 20.85
C ASP A 432 -26.16 -5.89 20.65
N ALA A 433 -26.61 -5.17 21.69
CA ALA A 433 -27.74 -4.27 21.59
C ALA A 433 -27.28 -2.93 21.02
N LEU A 434 -28.13 -2.32 20.20
CA LEU A 434 -27.76 -1.20 19.35
C LEU A 434 -28.70 -0.03 19.60
N GLY A 435 -29.69 0.22 18.75
CA GLY A 435 -30.66 1.29 18.95
C GLY A 435 -31.64 1.01 20.08
N VAL A 436 -32.13 2.08 20.70
CA VAL A 436 -33.20 2.05 21.71
C VAL A 436 -34.15 3.23 21.50
N ALA A 437 -35.44 3.01 21.71
CA ALA A 437 -36.49 4.02 21.64
C ALA A 437 -37.52 3.77 22.74
N PHE A 438 -38.11 4.86 23.24
CA PHE A 438 -39.20 4.83 24.21
C PHE A 438 -40.48 5.34 23.55
N ASP A 439 -41.58 4.62 23.70
CA ASP A 439 -42.88 5.07 23.22
C ASP A 439 -43.66 5.76 24.34
N PRO A 440 -43.84 7.09 24.29
CA PRO A 440 -44.54 7.82 25.35
C PRO A 440 -46.05 7.53 25.42
N ARG A 441 -46.62 6.80 24.45
CA ARG A 441 -48.07 6.51 24.40
C ARG A 441 -48.44 5.33 25.28
N ASP A 442 -47.59 4.31 25.31
CA ASP A 442 -47.80 3.08 26.07
C ASP A 442 -46.66 2.75 27.03
N HIS A 443 -45.58 3.52 27.04
CA HIS A 443 -44.35 3.34 27.83
C HIS A 443 -43.57 2.06 27.48
N ALA A 444 -43.78 1.50 26.28
CA ALA A 444 -42.97 0.39 25.79
C ALA A 444 -41.56 0.86 25.38
N VAL A 445 -40.58 -0.02 25.56
CA VAL A 445 -39.20 0.20 25.08
C VAL A 445 -38.94 -0.68 23.88
N TYR A 446 -38.43 -0.10 22.81
CA TYR A 446 -37.99 -0.82 21.62
C TYR A 446 -36.48 -0.81 21.57
N PHE A 447 -35.84 -1.95 21.39
CA PHE A 447 -34.39 -1.99 21.18
C PHE A 447 -33.99 -3.07 20.18
N GLY A 448 -32.84 -2.88 19.56
CA GLY A 448 -32.37 -3.74 18.49
C GLY A 448 -31.25 -4.68 18.92
N LEU A 449 -31.31 -5.93 18.46
CA LEU A 449 -30.18 -6.87 18.57
C LEU A 449 -29.57 -7.14 17.19
N GLY A 450 -28.25 -6.98 17.08
CA GLY A 450 -27.51 -7.29 15.84
C GLY A 450 -27.62 -8.76 15.41
N VAL A 451 -27.35 -9.05 14.14
CA VAL A 451 -27.32 -10.43 13.63
C VAL A 451 -26.23 -11.25 14.30
N THR A 452 -26.44 -12.57 14.37
CA THR A 452 -25.49 -13.50 14.97
C THR A 452 -24.11 -13.49 14.29
N ASN A 453 -24.08 -13.43 12.96
CA ASN A 453 -22.83 -13.35 12.20
C ASN A 453 -23.06 -12.61 10.88
N PHE A 454 -22.44 -11.43 10.74
CA PHE A 454 -22.63 -10.55 9.59
C PHE A 454 -21.85 -10.97 8.34
N THR A 455 -20.90 -11.91 8.45
CA THR A 455 -20.18 -12.50 7.31
C THR A 455 -20.72 -13.87 6.93
N ASN A 456 -21.65 -14.42 7.71
CA ASN A 456 -22.25 -15.74 7.50
C ASN A 456 -23.73 -15.73 7.91
N ALA A 457 -24.56 -15.05 7.11
CA ALA A 457 -25.97 -14.77 7.44
C ALA A 457 -26.80 -16.03 7.75
N TYR A 458 -26.49 -17.16 7.10
CA TYR A 458 -27.20 -18.43 7.28
C TYR A 458 -26.56 -19.37 8.32
N LEU A 459 -25.45 -18.96 8.94
CA LEU A 459 -24.67 -19.75 9.90
C LEU A 459 -24.30 -21.13 9.33
N VAL A 460 -23.85 -21.16 8.06
CA VAL A 460 -23.47 -22.39 7.36
C VAL A 460 -21.98 -22.67 7.62
N GLU A 461 -21.69 -23.87 8.11
CA GLU A 461 -20.32 -24.41 8.17
C GLU A 461 -20.04 -25.24 6.90
N ALA A 462 -18.78 -25.45 6.56
CA ALA A 462 -18.41 -26.20 5.35
C ALA A 462 -19.05 -27.60 5.33
N GLY A 463 -19.98 -27.82 4.40
CA GLY A 463 -20.72 -29.08 4.24
C GLY A 463 -21.86 -29.31 5.25
N GLY A 464 -22.16 -28.36 6.13
CA GLY A 464 -23.24 -28.45 7.13
C GLY A 464 -24.55 -27.77 6.70
N PRO A 465 -25.68 -28.08 7.37
CA PRO A 465 -26.94 -27.37 7.16
C PRO A 465 -26.88 -25.93 7.72
N ALA A 466 -27.76 -25.05 7.22
CA ALA A 466 -27.95 -23.72 7.80
C ALA A 466 -28.44 -23.81 9.24
N LYS A 467 -27.77 -23.10 10.16
CA LYS A 467 -28.12 -23.05 11.59
C LYS A 467 -28.91 -21.79 11.97
N TYR A 468 -29.18 -20.90 11.01
CA TYR A 468 -29.99 -19.71 11.23
C TYR A 468 -31.42 -20.08 11.64
N ARG A 469 -31.96 -19.35 12.63
CA ARG A 469 -33.28 -19.57 13.21
C ARG A 469 -34.14 -18.32 13.06
N LEU A 470 -35.33 -18.48 12.47
CA LEU A 470 -36.30 -17.38 12.29
C LEU A 470 -37.01 -16.99 13.58
N ASP A 471 -36.99 -17.87 14.59
CA ASP A 471 -37.57 -17.64 15.92
C ASP A 471 -36.56 -17.10 16.94
N GLY A 472 -35.35 -16.74 16.49
CA GLY A 472 -34.33 -16.11 17.34
C GLY A 472 -34.53 -14.60 17.45
N GLU A 473 -34.01 -14.01 18.54
CA GLU A 473 -34.06 -12.55 18.78
C GLU A 473 -32.95 -11.78 18.03
N ARG A 474 -32.02 -12.46 17.37
CA ARG A 474 -30.89 -11.81 16.68
C ARG A 474 -31.29 -11.29 15.31
N GLY A 475 -30.85 -10.08 14.98
CA GLY A 475 -31.24 -9.39 13.75
C GLY A 475 -32.69 -8.88 13.79
N THR A 476 -33.14 -8.45 14.96
CA THR A 476 -34.52 -8.04 15.23
C THR A 476 -34.59 -6.72 15.99
N ILE A 477 -35.77 -6.11 15.96
CA ILE A 477 -36.20 -5.13 16.96
C ILE A 477 -37.12 -5.87 17.93
N LEU A 478 -36.83 -5.72 19.22
CA LEU A 478 -37.61 -6.25 20.32
C LEU A 478 -38.46 -5.13 20.92
N ARG A 479 -39.70 -5.43 21.28
CA ARG A 479 -40.58 -4.55 22.06
C ARG A 479 -40.69 -5.11 23.47
N VAL A 480 -40.34 -4.29 24.46
CA VAL A 480 -40.43 -4.60 25.89
C VAL A 480 -41.66 -3.93 26.46
N ALA A 481 -42.44 -4.68 27.24
CA ALA A 481 -43.62 -4.16 27.93
C ALA A 481 -43.24 -3.10 28.99
N PRO A 482 -44.14 -2.17 29.35
CA PRO A 482 -43.86 -1.06 30.25
C PRO A 482 -43.42 -1.45 31.67
N ASP A 483 -43.80 -2.65 32.11
CA ASP A 483 -43.38 -3.21 33.39
C ASP A 483 -41.98 -3.84 33.35
N PHE A 484 -41.36 -3.87 32.17
CA PHE A 484 -40.08 -4.51 31.86
C PHE A 484 -40.02 -6.01 32.13
N LYS A 485 -41.17 -6.70 32.22
CA LYS A 485 -41.23 -8.14 32.55
C LYS A 485 -41.33 -9.06 31.34
N SER A 486 -41.72 -8.53 30.20
CA SER A 486 -41.86 -9.32 28.97
C SER A 486 -41.38 -8.55 27.76
N ARG A 487 -40.91 -9.29 26.76
CA ARG A 487 -40.56 -8.73 25.46
C ARG A 487 -40.98 -9.68 24.34
N GLU A 488 -41.20 -9.10 23.17
CA GLU A 488 -41.57 -9.81 21.95
C GLU A 488 -40.77 -9.31 20.75
N VAL A 489 -40.65 -10.14 19.72
CA VAL A 489 -40.04 -9.74 18.45
C VAL A 489 -41.04 -8.86 17.69
N TYR A 490 -40.68 -7.60 17.50
CA TYR A 490 -41.50 -6.61 16.79
C TYR A 490 -41.22 -6.60 15.29
N ALA A 491 -39.95 -6.69 14.89
CA ALA A 491 -39.53 -6.74 13.49
C ALA A 491 -38.29 -7.62 13.30
N THR A 492 -38.17 -8.27 12.14
CA THR A 492 -37.05 -9.19 11.81
C THR A 492 -36.35 -8.79 10.51
N GLY A 493 -35.19 -9.41 10.24
CA GLY A 493 -34.47 -9.24 8.96
C GLY A 493 -33.51 -8.05 8.93
N ILE A 494 -33.13 -7.52 10.10
CA ILE A 494 -32.27 -6.35 10.21
C ILE A 494 -30.85 -6.79 10.54
N ARG A 495 -29.86 -6.22 9.85
CA ARG A 495 -28.44 -6.57 10.11
C ARG A 495 -27.93 -5.99 11.43
N PHE A 496 -28.02 -4.67 11.57
CA PHE A 496 -27.63 -3.91 12.75
C PHE A 496 -28.62 -2.75 12.91
N PRO A 497 -29.64 -2.90 13.78
CA PRO A 497 -30.60 -1.83 14.10
C PRO A 497 -29.94 -0.77 15.02
N VAL A 498 -29.13 0.14 14.46
CA VAL A 498 -28.48 1.24 15.21
C VAL A 498 -29.45 2.38 15.46
#